data_AF-A0A7S2YK53-F1
#
_entry.id   AF-A0A7S2YK53-F1
#
_cell.length_a   1.000
_cell.length_b   1.000
_cell.length_c   1.000
_cell.angle_alpha   90.00
_cell.angle_beta   90.00
_cell.angle_gamma   90.00
#
_symmetry.space_group_name_H-M   'P 1'
#
loop_
_entity.id
_entity.type
_entity.pdbx_description
1 polymer ?
#
loop_
_entity_poly.entity_id
_entity_poly.type
_entity_poly.pdbx_seq_one_letter_code
_entity_poly.pdbx_strand_id
1 'polypeptide(L)'
;KAGFHNGFHGLFLLASTVVVVPLSRSLNITPVLGFLLAGFLLGPNGLQLFANTEADLELGDFGILFLLFAEGLNLSPDRIQQLGAFGKLGVLQLLASMTLLFVSLLVAGPYIVSYAAPIMHMDAVVVEMFQSPSQAFCIAAAGAL
;
A
#
# COMPACT_ATOMS: atom_id res chain seq x y z
N LYS A 1 -15.07 -26.47 21.99
CA LYS A 1 -13.76 -26.94 21.46
C LYS A 1 -13.34 -26.03 20.28
N ALA A 2 -13.18 -24.74 20.57
CA ALA A 2 -13.11 -23.66 19.57
C ALA A 2 -12.09 -22.60 20.02
N GLY A 3 -10.80 -22.98 20.04
CA GLY A 3 -9.74 -22.09 20.54
C GLY A 3 -8.34 -22.38 19.98
N PHE A 4 -8.22 -23.33 19.05
CA PHE A 4 -6.92 -23.72 18.48
C PHE A 4 -6.78 -23.39 16.99
N HIS A 5 -7.89 -23.13 16.27
CA HIS A 5 -7.83 -22.90 14.82
C HIS A 5 -7.41 -21.47 14.43
N ASN A 6 -7.52 -20.50 15.35
CA ASN A 6 -7.27 -19.07 15.07
C ASN A 6 -5.86 -18.61 15.46
N GLY A 7 -5.05 -19.46 16.11
CA GLY A 7 -3.71 -19.10 16.58
C GLY A 7 -2.61 -19.21 15.51
N PHE A 8 -2.90 -19.83 14.37
CA PHE A 8 -1.91 -20.10 13.33
C PHE A 8 -1.57 -18.88 12.47
N HIS A 9 -2.45 -17.88 12.38
CA HIS A 9 -2.23 -16.68 11.55
C HIS A 9 -0.96 -15.92 11.96
N GLY A 10 -0.72 -15.72 13.26
CA GLY A 10 0.50 -15.09 13.77
C GLY A 10 1.77 -15.88 13.44
N LEU A 11 1.70 -17.22 13.43
CA LEU A 11 2.84 -18.07 13.07
C LEU A 11 3.21 -17.90 11.59
N PHE A 12 2.22 -17.76 10.70
CA PHE A 12 2.47 -17.51 9.28
C PHE A 12 3.07 -16.11 9.02
N LEU A 13 2.66 -15.08 9.78
CA LEU A 13 3.26 -13.75 9.72
C LEU A 13 4.73 -13.77 10.18
N LEU A 14 5.02 -14.47 11.28
CA LEU A 14 6.39 -14.68 11.74
C LEU A 14 7.23 -15.48 10.73
N ALA A 15 6.66 -16.56 10.17
CA ALA A 15 7.35 -17.38 9.16
C ALA A 15 7.66 -16.57 7.89
N SER A 16 6.72 -15.72 7.45
CA SER A 16 6.94 -14.78 6.35
C SER A 16 8.14 -13.87 6.62
N THR A 17 8.28 -13.34 7.84
CA THR A 17 9.42 -12.49 8.24
C THR A 17 10.75 -13.23 8.13
N VAL A 18 10.81 -14.48 8.55
CA VAL A 18 12.03 -15.31 8.48
C VAL A 18 12.46 -15.55 7.03
N VAL A 19 11.53 -15.59 6.07
CA VAL A 19 11.81 -15.79 4.64
C VAL A 19 12.09 -14.47 3.93
N VAL A 20 11.25 -13.46 4.12
CA VAL A 20 11.30 -12.17 3.42
C VAL A 20 12.56 -11.39 3.77
N VAL A 21 12.94 -11.30 5.04
CA VAL A 21 14.09 -10.49 5.47
C VAL A 21 15.42 -10.95 4.82
N PRO A 22 15.82 -12.24 4.87
CA PRO A 22 17.04 -12.68 4.21
C PRO A 22 16.93 -12.59 2.69
N LEU A 23 15.76 -12.86 2.11
CA LEU A 23 15.54 -12.75 0.66
C LEU A 23 15.73 -11.31 0.17
N SER A 24 15.12 -10.34 0.86
CA SER A 24 15.26 -8.91 0.52
C SER A 24 16.68 -8.43 0.68
N ARG A 25 17.40 -8.87 1.72
CA ARG A 25 18.83 -8.59 1.89
C ARG A 25 19.66 -9.19 0.74
N SER A 26 19.36 -10.41 0.32
CA SER A 26 20.06 -11.06 -0.80
C SER A 26 19.84 -10.33 -2.13
N LEU A 27 18.65 -9.74 -2.32
CA LEU A 27 18.28 -9.02 -3.54
C LEU A 27 18.62 -7.52 -3.49
N ASN A 28 19.20 -7.01 -2.39
CA ASN A 28 19.45 -5.59 -2.15
C ASN A 28 18.20 -4.69 -2.31
N ILE A 29 17.03 -5.22 -1.95
CA ILE A 29 15.76 -4.48 -1.97
C ILE A 29 15.29 -4.17 -0.55
N THR A 30 14.48 -3.12 -0.40
CA THR A 30 13.84 -2.80 0.88
C THR A 30 12.90 -3.94 1.31
N PRO A 31 13.01 -4.46 2.55
CA PRO A 31 12.17 -5.55 3.04
C PRO A 31 10.66 -5.31 2.93
N VAL A 32 10.23 -4.04 3.01
CA VAL A 32 8.83 -3.62 2.87
C VAL A 32 8.19 -4.16 1.57
N LEU A 33 8.90 -4.11 0.44
CA LEU A 33 8.37 -4.65 -0.83
C LEU A 33 8.15 -6.17 -0.77
N GLY A 34 9.05 -6.89 -0.10
CA GLY A 34 8.91 -8.33 0.09
C GLY A 34 7.75 -8.68 1.00
N PHE A 35 7.48 -7.87 2.04
CA PHE A 35 6.32 -8.03 2.90
C PHE A 35 5.00 -7.75 2.18
N LEU A 36 4.95 -6.75 1.29
CA LEU A 36 3.78 -6.49 0.44
C LEU A 36 3.47 -7.67 -0.49
N LEU A 37 4.50 -8.25 -1.13
CA LEU A 37 4.34 -9.45 -1.96
C LEU A 37 3.89 -10.66 -1.14
N ALA A 38 4.46 -10.86 0.05
CA ALA A 38 4.03 -11.92 0.94
C ALA A 38 2.56 -11.73 1.36
N GLY A 39 2.13 -10.51 1.67
CA GLY A 39 0.72 -10.19 1.95
C GLY A 39 -0.21 -10.47 0.77
N PHE A 40 0.20 -10.11 -0.45
CA PHE A 40 -0.55 -10.44 -1.67
C PHE A 40 -0.69 -11.95 -1.88
N LEU A 41 0.39 -12.72 -1.68
CA LEU A 41 0.38 -14.18 -1.83
C LEU A 41 -0.38 -14.90 -0.72
N LEU A 42 -0.31 -14.40 0.51
CA LEU A 42 -0.96 -15.01 1.67
C LEU A 42 -2.43 -14.57 1.84
N GLY A 43 -2.82 -13.48 1.19
CA GLY A 43 -4.17 -12.92 1.22
C GLY A 43 -5.23 -13.75 0.49
N PRO A 44 -6.48 -13.27 0.44
CA PRO A 44 -7.63 -14.01 -0.10
C PRO A 44 -7.54 -14.32 -1.59
N ASN A 45 -6.81 -13.50 -2.35
CA ASN A 45 -6.58 -13.73 -3.79
C ASN A 45 -5.39 -14.66 -4.08
N GLY A 46 -4.65 -15.09 -3.05
CA GLY A 46 -3.52 -16.00 -3.16
C GLY A 46 -3.84 -17.35 -2.51
N LEU A 47 -3.23 -17.62 -1.36
CA LEU A 47 -3.35 -18.89 -0.64
C LEU A 47 -4.54 -18.94 0.34
N GLN A 48 -5.31 -17.85 0.48
CA GLN A 48 -6.49 -17.76 1.37
C GLN A 48 -6.22 -18.13 2.83
N LEU A 49 -4.97 -17.93 3.28
CA LEU A 49 -4.55 -18.29 4.64
C LEU A 49 -4.93 -17.23 5.68
N PHE A 50 -5.21 -16.01 5.24
CA PHE A 50 -5.70 -14.92 6.08
C PHE A 50 -7.10 -14.51 5.62
N ALA A 51 -8.04 -14.49 6.57
CA ALA A 51 -9.42 -14.14 6.32
C ALA A 51 -9.70 -12.74 6.86
N ASN A 52 -8.98 -11.73 6.33
CA ASN A 52 -9.12 -10.27 6.60
C ASN A 52 -9.92 -9.95 7.87
N THR A 53 -9.47 -10.49 9.02
CA THR A 53 -10.25 -10.41 10.25
C THR A 53 -10.01 -9.02 10.83
N GLU A 54 -10.96 -8.50 11.60
CA GLU A 54 -10.85 -7.18 12.24
C GLU A 54 -9.50 -7.02 12.97
N ALA A 55 -9.05 -8.06 13.67
CA ALA A 55 -7.75 -8.09 14.35
C ALA A 55 -6.53 -8.02 13.41
N ASP A 56 -6.60 -8.59 12.19
CA ASP A 56 -5.50 -8.53 11.21
C ASP A 56 -5.40 -7.12 10.60
N LEU A 57 -6.55 -6.46 10.38
CA LEU A 57 -6.62 -5.09 9.87
C LEU A 57 -6.09 -4.09 10.91
N GLU A 58 -6.56 -4.19 12.16
CA GLU A 58 -6.06 -3.34 13.25
C GLU A 58 -4.54 -3.49 13.43
N LEU A 59 -4.02 -4.73 13.37
CA LEU A 59 -2.58 -4.97 13.46
C LEU A 59 -1.82 -4.31 12.30
N GLY A 60 -2.38 -4.33 11.08
CA GLY A 60 -1.83 -3.64 9.91
C GLY A 60 -1.79 -2.12 10.10
N ASP A 61 -2.86 -1.53 10.62
CA ASP A 61 -2.95 -0.10 10.91
C ASP A 61 -1.90 0.32 11.94
N PHE A 62 -1.76 -0.42 13.04
CA PHE A 62 -0.70 -0.19 14.03
C PHE A 62 0.70 -0.34 13.40
N GLY A 63 0.89 -1.33 12.52
CA GLY A 63 2.16 -1.53 11.80
C GLY A 63 2.56 -0.31 10.97
N ILE A 64 1.63 0.25 10.21
CA ILE A 64 1.87 1.46 9.39
C ILE A 64 2.17 2.66 10.30
N LEU A 65 1.44 2.84 11.40
CA LEU A 65 1.71 3.92 12.36
C LEU A 65 3.13 3.81 12.95
N PHE A 66 3.57 2.61 13.34
CA PHE A 66 4.93 2.40 13.84
C PHE A 66 5.99 2.64 12.76
N LEU A 67 5.74 2.26 11.51
CA LEU A 67 6.65 2.53 10.39
C LEU A 67 6.78 4.04 10.14
N LEU A 68 5.67 4.76 10.06
CA LEU A 68 5.69 6.22 9.88
C LEU A 68 6.34 6.93 11.06
N PHE A 69 6.12 6.45 12.29
CA PHE A 69 6.77 6.97 13.49
C PHE A 69 8.28 6.72 13.48
N ALA A 70 8.73 5.50 13.15
CA ALA A 70 10.14 5.15 13.08
C ALA A 70 10.88 5.98 12.01
N GLU A 71 10.30 6.13 10.82
CA GLU A 71 10.86 7.01 9.79
C GLU A 71 10.84 8.49 10.22
N GLY A 72 9.81 8.92 10.95
CA GLY A 72 9.76 10.24 11.56
C GLY A 72 10.89 10.49 12.57
N LEU A 73 11.23 9.50 13.42
CA LEU A 73 12.34 9.58 14.36
C LEU A 73 13.72 9.53 13.68
N ASN A 74 13.82 8.89 12.51
CA ASN A 74 15.04 8.80 11.73
C ASN A 74 15.39 10.11 11.01
N LEU A 75 14.44 11.07 10.91
CA LEU A 75 14.68 12.39 10.36
C LEU A 75 15.39 13.30 11.37
N SER A 76 16.66 13.59 11.13
CA SER A 76 17.40 14.58 11.90
C SER A 76 17.01 16.02 11.49
N PRO A 77 17.05 16.98 12.44
CA PRO A 77 16.81 18.40 12.13
C PRO A 77 17.71 18.94 11.01
N ASP A 78 18.97 18.49 10.96
CA ASP A 78 19.93 18.88 9.93
C ASP A 78 19.52 18.39 8.53
N ARG A 79 18.99 17.16 8.46
CA ARG A 79 18.46 16.59 7.21
C ARG A 79 17.24 17.36 6.73
N ILE A 80 16.36 17.81 7.63
CA ILE A 80 15.20 18.64 7.27
C ILE A 80 15.65 19.98 6.67
N GLN A 81 16.71 20.61 7.19
CA GLN A 81 17.25 21.86 6.63
C GLN A 81 17.83 21.65 5.22
N GLN A 82 18.56 20.56 5.00
CA GLN A 82 19.10 20.20 3.68
C GLN A 82 17.97 19.93 2.67
N LEU A 83 16.92 19.23 3.07
CA LEU A 83 15.74 19.00 2.24
C LEU A 83 14.94 20.29 1.97
N GLY A 84 14.89 21.20 2.94
CA GLY A 84 14.23 22.51 2.82
C GLY A 84 14.78 23.37 1.69
N ALA A 85 16.08 23.25 1.36
CA ALA A 85 16.70 23.95 0.23
C ALA A 85 16.04 23.60 -1.12
N PHE A 86 15.56 22.35 -1.26
CA PHE A 86 14.83 21.86 -2.43
C PHE A 86 13.32 21.77 -2.19
N GLY A 87 12.82 22.18 -1.01
CA GLY A 87 11.44 21.97 -0.61
C GLY A 87 10.43 22.55 -1.60
N LYS A 88 10.71 23.72 -2.19
CA LYS A 88 9.84 24.33 -3.21
C LYS A 88 9.76 23.48 -4.49
N LEU A 89 10.89 22.91 -4.92
CA LEU A 89 10.94 22.05 -6.10
C LEU A 89 10.29 20.69 -5.82
N GLY A 90 10.47 20.15 -4.61
CA GLY A 90 9.83 18.91 -4.17
C GLY A 90 8.31 19.04 -4.10
N VAL A 91 7.79 20.13 -3.52
CA VAL A 91 6.34 20.42 -3.51
C VAL A 91 5.81 20.59 -4.93
N LEU A 92 6.52 21.30 -5.80
CA LEU A 92 6.12 21.45 -7.20
C LEU A 92 6.13 20.11 -7.93
N GLN A 93 7.13 19.25 -7.73
CA GLN A 93 7.21 17.92 -8.33
C GLN A 93 6.10 17.02 -7.82
N LEU A 94 5.77 17.07 -6.54
CA LEU A 94 4.67 16.32 -5.95
C LEU A 94 3.34 16.74 -6.57
N LEU A 95 3.04 18.05 -6.58
CA LEU A 95 1.81 18.57 -7.17
C LEU A 95 1.73 18.30 -8.67
N ALA A 96 2.84 18.43 -9.40
CA ALA A 96 2.90 18.12 -10.82
C ALA A 96 2.64 16.64 -11.09
N SER A 97 3.25 15.74 -10.31
CA SER A 97 3.06 14.30 -10.43
C SER A 97 1.63 13.89 -10.08
N MET A 98 1.06 14.44 -9.01
CA MET A 98 -0.34 14.23 -8.62
C MET A 98 -1.30 14.72 -9.71
N THR A 99 -1.09 15.93 -10.24
CA THR A 99 -1.92 16.49 -11.31
C THR A 99 -1.81 15.66 -12.59
N LEU A 100 -0.59 15.26 -12.97
CA LEU A 100 -0.35 14.45 -14.16
C LEU A 100 -1.02 13.08 -14.05
N LEU A 101 -0.88 12.40 -12.90
CA LEU A 101 -1.56 11.14 -12.64
C LEU A 101 -3.09 11.30 -12.67
N PHE A 102 -3.62 12.36 -12.06
CA PHE A 102 -5.05 12.62 -12.03
C PHE A 102 -5.63 12.88 -13.44
N VAL A 103 -4.98 13.73 -14.24
CA VAL A 103 -5.40 14.00 -15.63
C VAL A 103 -5.24 12.75 -16.50
N SER A 104 -4.16 12.00 -16.33
CA SER A 104 -3.95 10.74 -17.03
C SER A 104 -5.06 9.74 -16.70
N LEU A 105 -5.47 9.62 -15.44
CA LEU A 105 -6.57 8.75 -15.03
C LEU A 105 -7.93 9.24 -15.53
N LEU A 106 -8.18 10.55 -15.58
CA LEU A 106 -9.40 11.11 -16.17
C LEU A 106 -9.59 10.75 -17.64
N VAL A 107 -8.51 10.81 -18.41
CA VAL A 107 -8.56 10.48 -19.84
C VAL A 107 -8.49 8.97 -20.05
N ALA A 108 -7.54 8.28 -19.43
CA ALA A 108 -7.26 6.86 -19.69
C ALA A 108 -8.17 5.90 -18.90
N GLY A 109 -8.69 6.30 -17.74
CA GLY A 109 -9.54 5.49 -16.88
C GLY A 109 -10.71 4.79 -17.59
N PRO A 110 -11.58 5.53 -18.31
CA PRO A 110 -12.69 4.90 -19.03
C PRO A 110 -12.23 3.95 -20.14
N TYR A 111 -11.11 4.23 -20.81
CA TYR A 111 -10.56 3.31 -21.82
C TYR A 111 -9.99 2.05 -21.17
N ILE A 112 -9.23 2.17 -20.08
CA ILE A 112 -8.67 1.03 -19.34
C ILE A 112 -9.78 0.10 -18.87
N VAL A 113 -10.87 0.64 -18.30
CA VAL A 113 -12.01 -0.18 -17.86
C VAL A 113 -12.67 -0.88 -19.05
N SER A 114 -12.86 -0.19 -20.18
CA SER A 114 -13.48 -0.78 -21.37
C SER A 114 -12.68 -1.97 -21.93
N TYR A 115 -11.35 -1.91 -21.91
CA TYR A 115 -10.49 -3.00 -22.39
C TYR A 115 -10.18 -4.06 -21.33
N ALA A 116 -10.08 -3.69 -20.05
CA ALA A 116 -9.65 -4.59 -18.97
C ALA A 116 -10.80 -5.30 -18.25
N ALA A 117 -11.98 -4.67 -18.11
CA ALA A 117 -13.14 -5.28 -17.44
C ALA A 117 -13.63 -6.62 -18.05
N PRO A 118 -13.56 -6.86 -19.38
CA PRO A 118 -13.92 -8.17 -19.93
C PRO A 118 -12.84 -9.24 -19.73
N ILE A 119 -11.58 -8.86 -19.44
CA ILE A 119 -10.43 -9.78 -19.38
C ILE A 119 -10.09 -10.13 -17.92
N MET A 120 -10.23 -9.17 -17.00
CA MET A 120 -9.91 -9.33 -15.59
C MET A 120 -11.16 -9.03 -14.76
N HIS A 121 -11.54 -9.96 -13.87
CA HIS A 121 -12.60 -9.73 -12.89
C HIS A 121 -12.13 -8.64 -11.92
N MET A 122 -12.49 -7.40 -12.24
CA MET A 122 -12.24 -6.22 -11.40
C MET A 122 -13.37 -6.12 -10.38
N ASP A 123 -13.02 -5.93 -9.11
CA ASP A 123 -14.01 -5.60 -8.08
C ASP A 123 -14.75 -4.31 -8.46
N ALA A 124 -16.04 -4.23 -8.13
CA ALA A 124 -16.89 -3.10 -8.50
C ALA A 124 -16.32 -1.75 -8.02
N VAL A 125 -15.65 -1.76 -6.86
CA VAL A 125 -14.96 -0.59 -6.30
C VAL A 125 -13.83 -0.10 -7.22
N VAL A 126 -13.04 -1.01 -7.78
CA VAL A 126 -11.93 -0.66 -8.68
C VAL A 126 -12.49 -0.12 -9.99
N VAL A 127 -13.55 -0.75 -10.53
CA VAL A 127 -14.21 -0.25 -11.74
C VAL A 127 -14.76 1.16 -11.53
N GLU A 128 -15.44 1.40 -10.40
CA GLU A 128 -15.99 2.71 -10.06
C GLU A 128 -14.90 3.77 -9.82
N MET A 129 -13.76 3.40 -9.20
CA MET A 129 -12.62 4.30 -9.04
C MET A 129 -12.02 4.75 -10.38
N PHE A 130 -11.94 3.86 -11.37
CA PHE A 130 -11.41 4.19 -12.70
C PHE A 130 -12.44 4.91 -13.59
N GLN A 131 -13.74 4.66 -13.39
CA GLN A 131 -14.82 5.34 -14.11
C GLN A 131 -15.18 6.72 -13.55
N SER A 132 -15.01 6.91 -12.23
CA SER A 132 -15.30 8.14 -11.51
C SER A 132 -14.03 8.71 -10.84
N PRO A 133 -13.01 9.16 -11.60
CA PRO A 133 -11.73 9.60 -11.03
C PRO A 133 -11.87 10.75 -10.02
N SER A 134 -12.90 11.59 -10.16
CA SER A 134 -13.20 12.65 -9.21
C SER A 134 -13.58 12.13 -7.82
N GLN A 135 -14.33 11.04 -7.72
CA GLN A 135 -14.69 10.41 -6.45
C GLN A 135 -13.47 9.75 -5.80
N ALA A 136 -12.68 9.04 -6.60
CA ALA A 136 -11.42 8.44 -6.13
C ALA A 136 -10.47 9.50 -5.58
N PHE A 137 -10.38 10.66 -6.23
CA PHE A 137 -9.59 11.79 -5.75
C PHE A 137 -10.13 12.37 -4.44
N CYS A 138 -11.45 12.53 -4.29
CA CYS A 138 -12.04 13.00 -3.04
C CYS A 138 -11.76 12.04 -1.88
N ILE A 139 -11.83 10.72 -2.09
CA ILE A 139 -11.49 9.71 -1.08
C ILE A 139 -9.99 9.77 -0.73
N ALA A 140 -9.12 9.87 -1.74
CA ALA A 140 -7.68 9.96 -1.53
C ALA A 140 -7.29 11.24 -0.76
N ALA A 141 -7.91 12.37 -1.11
CA ALA A 141 -7.71 13.65 -0.41
C ALA A 141 -8.24 13.61 1.03
N ALA A 142 -9.38 12.94 1.27
CA ALA A 142 -9.92 12.75 2.60
C ALA A 142 -9.06 11.84 3.48
N GLY A 143 -8.40 10.82 2.91
CA GLY A 143 -7.49 9.94 3.65
C GLY A 143 -6.09 10.52 3.90
N ALA A 144 -5.71 11.58 3.18
CA ALA A 144 -4.43 12.27 3.36
C ALA A 144 -4.45 13.37 4.44
N LEU A 145 -5.63 13.66 5.01
CA LEU A 145 -5.92 14.78 5.91
C LEU A 145 -6.28 14.27 7.30
#